data_AF-A0A7Y3AV74-F1
#
_entry.id   AF-A0A7Y3AV74-F1
#
_cell.length_a   1.000
_cell.length_b   1.000
_cell.length_c   1.000
_cell.angle_alpha   90.00
_cell.angle_beta   90.00
_cell.angle_gamma   90.00
#
_symmetry.space_group_name_H-M   'P 1'
#
loop_
_entity.id
_entity.type
_entity.pdbx_description
1 polymer ?
#
loop_
_entity_poly.entity_id
_entity_poly.type
_entity_poly.pdbx_seq_one_letter_code
_entity_poly.pdbx_strand_id
1 'polypeptide(L)'
;PLAPWRGTFDVKVLQDININDKNKFQISIDILNFGNLLNSNWGVVQAPNFDQLMGVTVDDTNTPTYTFDPSRNSTFGAVTSEISRWRMQIGLRYIFN
;
A
#
# COMPACT_ATOMS: atom_id res chain seq x y z
N PRO A 1 -2.32 19.28 4.54
CA PRO A 1 -0.99 18.79 4.10
C PRO A 1 -1.16 17.69 3.05
N LEU A 2 -0.39 17.72 1.96
CA LEU A 2 -0.44 16.71 0.92
C LEU A 2 0.46 15.53 1.32
N ALA A 3 -0.05 14.31 1.16
CA ALA A 3 0.74 13.10 1.45
C ALA A 3 1.99 13.03 0.57
N PRO A 4 3.10 12.45 1.06
CA PRO A 4 4.31 12.25 0.26
C PRO A 4 4.03 11.50 -1.04
N TRP A 5 4.80 11.82 -2.09
CA TRP A 5 4.72 11.12 -3.36
C TRP A 5 5.05 9.63 -3.18
N ARG A 6 4.25 8.76 -3.81
CA ARG A 6 4.39 7.31 -3.76
C ARG A 6 4.29 6.71 -5.15
N GLY A 7 5.22 5.82 -5.48
CA GLY A 7 5.15 4.93 -6.63
C GLY A 7 5.01 3.47 -6.18
N THR A 8 4.26 2.69 -6.94
CA THR A 8 4.15 1.23 -6.81
C THR A 8 4.47 0.58 -8.14
N PHE A 9 5.26 -0.49 -8.11
CA PHE A 9 5.60 -1.30 -9.28
C PHE A 9 5.08 -2.71 -9.09
N ASP A 10 4.34 -3.22 -10.06
CA ASP A 10 3.81 -4.58 -10.06
C ASP A 10 4.50 -5.38 -11.18
N VAL A 11 4.80 -6.66 -10.91
CA VAL A 11 5.55 -7.52 -11.83
C VAL A 11 4.76 -8.80 -12.09
N LYS A 12 4.58 -9.14 -13.36
CA LYS A 12 3.95 -10.39 -13.79
C LYS A 12 4.83 -11.12 -14.78
N VAL A 13 5.10 -12.39 -14.48
CA VAL A 13 5.86 -13.31 -15.32
C VAL A 13 4.96 -14.46 -15.72
N LEU A 14 4.93 -14.75 -17.02
CA LEU A 14 4.20 -15.87 -17.61
C LEU A 14 5.19 -16.72 -18.40
N GLN A 15 5.19 -18.03 -18.16
CA GLN A 15 6.02 -18.98 -18.89
C GLN A 15 5.15 -20.10 -19.43
N ASP A 16 5.18 -20.26 -20.75
CA ASP A 16 4.57 -21.39 -21.44
C ASP A 16 5.60 -22.52 -21.57
N ILE A 17 5.17 -23.71 -21.21
CA ILE A 17 5.93 -24.95 -21.31
C ILE A 17 5.13 -25.88 -22.24
N ASN A 18 5.64 -26.05 -23.46
CA ASN A 18 5.03 -26.96 -24.43
C ASN A 18 5.27 -28.40 -23.98
N ILE A 19 4.20 -29.17 -23.79
CA ILE A 19 4.28 -30.61 -23.49
C ILE A 19 4.34 -31.38 -24.82
N ASN A 20 3.54 -30.96 -25.78
CA ASN A 20 3.52 -31.45 -27.15
C ASN A 20 2.94 -30.37 -28.07
N ASP A 21 2.71 -30.69 -29.34
CA ASP A 21 2.21 -29.73 -30.35
C ASP A 21 0.79 -29.19 -30.04
N LYS A 22 0.04 -29.87 -29.16
CA LYS A 22 -1.36 -29.57 -28.82
C LYS A 22 -1.55 -29.06 -27.40
N ASN A 23 -0.64 -29.37 -26.48
CA ASN A 23 -0.84 -29.19 -25.05
C ASN A 23 0.29 -28.38 -24.44
N LYS A 24 -0.09 -27.43 -23.58
CA LYS A 24 0.87 -26.55 -22.89
C LYS A 24 0.48 -26.36 -21.44
N PHE A 25 1.47 -26.36 -20.56
CA PHE A 25 1.32 -25.77 -19.23
C PHE A 25 1.74 -24.31 -19.30
N GLN A 26 1.01 -23.44 -18.63
CA GLN A 26 1.45 -22.08 -18.38
C GLN A 26 1.55 -21.86 -16.88
N ILE A 27 2.75 -21.44 -16.47
CA ILE A 27 3.06 -21.03 -15.10
C ILE A 27 2.99 -19.50 -15.05
N SER A 28 2.40 -18.96 -14.00
CA SER A 28 2.31 -17.53 -13.78
C SER A 28 2.76 -17.16 -12.37
N ILE A 29 3.54 -16.09 -12.27
CA ILE A 29 3.85 -15.43 -11.00
C ILE A 29 3.44 -13.96 -11.13
N ASP A 30 2.64 -13.49 -10.17
CA ASP A 30 2.12 -12.14 -10.11
C ASP A 30 2.51 -11.52 -8.76
N ILE A 31 3.33 -10.47 -8.76
CA ILE A 31 3.84 -9.79 -7.58
C ILE A 31 3.34 -8.35 -7.58
N LEU A 32 2.46 -8.05 -6.63
CA LEU A 32 1.97 -6.70 -6.39
C LEU A 32 2.91 -5.99 -5.40
N ASN A 33 3.16 -4.72 -5.67
CA ASN A 33 4.06 -3.87 -4.90
C ASN A 33 5.48 -4.48 -4.79
N PHE A 34 6.03 -4.92 -5.92
CA PHE A 34 7.37 -5.49 -6.05
C PHE A 34 8.48 -4.57 -5.53
N GLY A 35 8.31 -3.25 -5.66
CA GLY A 35 9.24 -2.29 -5.05
C GLY A 35 9.36 -2.45 -3.53
N ASN A 36 8.24 -2.72 -2.85
CA ASN A 36 8.23 -2.96 -1.41
C ASN A 36 8.89 -4.29 -1.00
N LEU A 37 8.81 -5.32 -1.87
CA LEU A 37 9.54 -6.57 -1.69
C LEU A 37 11.06 -6.36 -1.68
N LEU A 38 11.57 -5.47 -2.53
CA LEU A 38 13.00 -5.14 -2.60
C LEU A 38 13.44 -4.16 -1.51
N ASN A 39 12.60 -3.19 -1.16
CA ASN A 39 12.87 -2.19 -0.13
C ASN A 39 11.58 -1.84 0.62
N SER A 40 11.53 -2.12 1.92
CA SER A 40 10.34 -1.90 2.75
C SER A 40 9.86 -0.45 2.84
N ASN A 41 10.69 0.53 2.43
CA ASN A 41 10.32 1.95 2.41
C ASN A 41 9.61 2.37 1.12
N TRP A 42 9.64 1.53 0.06
CA TRP A 42 9.02 1.85 -1.22
C TRP A 42 7.59 1.34 -1.27
N GLY A 43 6.70 2.07 -1.94
CA GLY A 43 5.29 1.67 -2.07
C GLY A 43 4.48 1.69 -0.76
N VAL A 44 5.01 2.24 0.33
CA VAL A 44 4.29 2.41 1.60
C VAL A 44 3.32 3.59 1.50
N VAL A 45 2.04 3.36 1.81
CA VAL A 45 1.06 4.44 1.93
C VAL A 45 1.30 5.20 3.21
N GLN A 46 1.33 6.53 3.11
CA GLN A 46 1.36 7.40 4.28
C GLN A 46 0.03 8.17 4.38
N ALA A 47 -0.58 8.13 5.55
CA ALA A 47 -1.81 8.84 5.86
C ALA A 47 -1.56 9.86 6.99
N PRO A 48 -2.32 10.97 7.05
CA PRO A 48 -2.23 11.89 8.18
C PRO A 48 -2.49 11.14 9.50
N ASN A 49 -1.67 11.39 10.52
CA ASN A 49 -1.89 10.79 11.85
C ASN A 49 -3.09 11.43 12.57
N PHE A 50 -3.48 12.64 12.17
CA PHE A 50 -4.53 13.42 12.80
C PHE A 50 -5.30 14.19 11.72
N ASP A 51 -6.63 14.11 11.76
CA ASP A 51 -7.50 14.88 10.87
C ASP A 51 -7.70 16.32 11.36
N GLN A 52 -7.46 16.56 12.65
CA GLN A 52 -7.58 17.87 13.28
C GLN A 52 -6.34 18.20 14.12
N LEU A 53 -5.65 19.28 13.74
CA LEU A 53 -4.41 19.72 14.39
C LEU A 53 -4.65 20.50 15.70
N MET A 54 -5.86 21.03 15.90
CA MET A 54 -6.20 21.91 17.02
C MET A 54 -7.54 21.50 17.63
N GLY A 55 -7.55 21.22 18.93
CA GLY A 55 -8.76 20.91 19.68
C GLY A 55 -9.52 22.18 20.03
N VAL A 56 -10.85 22.10 20.02
CA VAL A 56 -11.73 23.19 20.49
C VAL A 56 -12.65 22.62 21.55
N THR A 57 -12.70 23.27 22.70
CA THR A 57 -13.67 22.98 23.75
C THR A 57 -14.40 24.27 24.07
N VAL A 58 -15.73 24.21 24.15
CA VAL A 58 -16.57 25.36 24.50
C VAL A 58 -17.13 25.09 25.88
N ASP A 59 -16.97 26.05 26.78
CA ASP A 59 -17.53 25.97 28.13
C ASP A 59 -19.00 26.44 28.18
N ASP A 60 -19.63 26.33 29.34
CA ASP A 60 -21.03 26.76 29.57
C ASP A 60 -21.23 28.28 29.37
N THR A 61 -20.15 29.05 29.25
CA THR A 61 -20.18 30.50 28.97
C THR A 61 -20.07 30.83 27.48
N ASN A 62 -20.05 29.81 26.61
CA ASN A 62 -19.80 29.91 25.17
C ASN A 62 -18.40 30.47 24.81
N THR A 63 -17.43 30.34 25.70
CA THR A 63 -16.05 30.78 25.44
C THR A 63 -15.25 29.60 24.87
N PRO A 64 -14.74 29.69 23.62
CA PRO A 64 -13.94 28.61 23.04
C PRO A 64 -12.51 28.63 23.59
N THR A 65 -12.05 27.49 24.09
CA THR A 65 -10.65 27.22 24.41
C THR A 65 -10.03 26.39 23.29
N TYR A 66 -8.93 26.89 22.73
CA TYR A 66 -8.15 26.21 21.70
C TYR A 66 -6.96 25.51 22.33
N THR A 67 -6.79 24.22 22.05
CA THR A 67 -5.67 23.42 22.55
C THR A 67 -4.83 22.88 21.41
N PHE A 68 -3.51 22.99 21.56
CA PHE A 68 -2.52 22.45 20.64
C PHE A 68 -1.47 21.67 21.43
N ASP A 69 -1.11 20.50 20.93
CA ASP A 69 -0.09 19.65 21.53
C ASP A 69 1.23 19.83 20.76
N PRO A 70 2.23 20.54 21.33
CA PRO A 70 3.50 20.80 20.67
C PRO A 70 4.40 19.57 20.55
N SER A 71 4.06 18.43 21.17
CA SER A 71 4.80 17.19 21.00
C SER A 71 4.53 16.49 19.65
N ARG A 72 3.49 16.95 18.92
CA ARG A 72 3.08 16.38 17.62
C ARG A 72 3.98 16.84 16.47
N ASN A 73 5.14 16.20 16.34
CA ASN A 73 6.15 16.55 15.33
C ASN A 73 6.04 15.77 14.00
N SER A 74 5.11 14.81 13.87
CA SER A 74 4.94 14.04 12.63
C SER A 74 3.51 14.13 12.09
N THR A 75 3.39 14.66 10.87
CA THR A 75 2.11 14.83 10.18
C THR A 75 1.59 13.53 9.57
N PHE A 76 2.48 12.65 9.11
CA PHE A 76 2.11 11.44 8.37
C PHE A 76 2.68 10.18 9.03
N GLY A 77 1.89 9.12 9.05
CA GLY A 77 2.27 7.80 9.52
C GLY A 77 2.11 6.75 8.43
N ALA A 78 2.94 5.70 8.49
CA ALA A 78 2.82 4.57 7.59
C ALA A 78 1.54 3.80 7.88
N VAL A 79 0.72 3.57 6.85
CA VAL A 79 -0.41 2.66 6.92
C VAL A 79 0.15 1.24 6.83
N THR A 80 0.03 0.45 7.89
CA THR A 80 0.61 -0.92 7.98
C THR A 80 -0.32 -2.02 7.46
N SER A 81 -1.45 -1.64 6.87
CA SER A 81 -2.42 -2.55 6.25
C SER A 81 -1.93 -3.08 4.90
N GLU A 82 -2.72 -3.99 4.30
CA GLU A 82 -2.33 -4.74 3.11
C GLU A 82 -2.03 -3.87 1.88
N ILE A 83 -2.48 -2.62 1.89
CA ILE A 83 -2.19 -1.64 0.83
C ILE A 83 -0.71 -1.22 0.77
N SER A 84 0.04 -1.41 1.86
CA SER A 84 1.47 -1.11 1.96
C SER A 84 2.34 -2.36 1.93
N ARG A 85 1.75 -3.55 1.79
CA ARG A 85 2.49 -4.81 1.76
C ARG A 85 2.65 -5.31 0.33
N TRP A 86 3.72 -6.05 0.09
CA TRP A 86 3.84 -6.83 -1.13
C TRP A 86 2.97 -8.09 -1.03
N ARG A 87 2.47 -8.55 -2.18
CA ARG A 87 1.69 -9.79 -2.29
C ARG A 87 2.15 -10.56 -3.51
N MET A 88 2.16 -11.88 -3.41
CA MET A 88 2.50 -12.76 -4.53
C MET A 88 1.39 -13.78 -4.73
N GLN A 89 1.04 -14.01 -5.99
CA GLN A 89 0.17 -15.09 -6.42
C GLN A 89 0.89 -15.96 -7.45
N ILE A 90 0.82 -17.27 -7.25
CA ILE A 90 1.33 -18.28 -8.19
C ILE A 90 0.12 -18.95 -8.84
N GLY A 91 0.21 -19.18 -10.15
CA GLY A 91 -0.82 -19.84 -10.93
C GLY A 91 -0.23 -20.89 -11.85
N LEU A 92 -1.01 -21.95 -12.06
CA LEU A 92 -0.73 -23.01 -13.02
C LEU A 92 -2.01 -23.24 -13.82
N ARG A 93 -1.92 -23.21 -15.14
CA ARG A 93 -3.03 -23.58 -16.03
C ARG A 93 -2.56 -24.56 -17.09
N TYR A 94 -3.45 -25.48 -17.46
CA TYR A 94 -3.27 -26.38 -18.59
C TYR A 94 -4.12 -25.89 -19.76
N ILE A 95 -3.54 -25.85 -20.95
CA ILE A 95 -4.19 -25.37 -22.18
C ILE A 95 -4.27 -26.54 -23.16
N PHE A 96 -5.50 -26.86 -23.58
CA PHE A 96 -5.80 -27.83 -24.62
C PHE A 96 -5.98 -27.08 -25.95
N ASN A 97 -5.23 -27.45 -26.99
CA ASN A 97 -5.34 -26.92 -28.36
C ASN A 97 -5.58 -28.04 -29.38
#